data_AF-A0A0C3PL50-F1
#
_entry.id   AF-A0A0C3PL50-F1
#
_cell.length_a   1.000
_cell.length_b   1.000
_cell.length_c   1.000
_cell.angle_alpha   90.00
_cell.angle_beta   90.00
_cell.angle_gamma   90.00
#
_symmetry.space_group_name_H-M   'P 1'
#
loop_
_entity.id
_entity.type
_entity.pdbx_description
1 polymer ?
#
loop_
_entity_poly.entity_id
_entity_poly.type
_entity_poly.pdbx_seq_one_letter_code
_entity_poly.pdbx_strand_id
1 'polypeptide(L)'
;MGVEPFLSNAEAAMGHAVDFAKVLEDTKWALEKTTDQMRVNSESHWSEAPVYSVGDMWIGSYKVVSLKPNVVELKLPKTLRIHPVVNVSQVKPYKGP
;
A
#
# COMPACT_ATOMS: atom_id res chain seq x y z
N MET A 1 -0.68 41.93 -56.12
CA MET A 1 0.24 41.38 -55.12
C MET A 1 -0.35 41.65 -53.76
N GLY A 2 -0.95 40.62 -53.13
CA GLY A 2 -1.53 40.74 -51.78
C GLY A 2 -0.48 40.34 -50.76
N VAL A 3 -0.20 41.23 -49.80
CA VAL A 3 0.65 40.90 -48.64
C VAL A 3 -0.29 40.34 -47.57
N GLU A 4 -0.11 39.07 -47.23
CA GLU A 4 -0.77 38.44 -46.08
C GLU A 4 -0.38 39.20 -44.80
N PRO A 5 -1.33 39.53 -43.92
CA PRO A 5 -1.00 40.20 -42.67
C PRO A 5 -0.26 39.22 -41.75
N PHE A 6 1.01 39.52 -41.47
CA PHE A 6 1.74 38.88 -40.37
C PHE A 6 1.06 39.27 -39.06
N LEU A 7 0.52 38.29 -38.34
CA LEU A 7 0.01 38.48 -36.98
C LEU A 7 1.12 39.09 -36.12
N SER A 8 0.79 40.16 -35.40
CA SER A 8 1.70 40.80 -34.45
C SER A 8 2.14 39.78 -33.40
N ASN A 9 3.43 39.78 -33.04
CA ASN A 9 4.01 38.86 -32.04
C ASN A 9 3.20 38.81 -30.72
N ALA A 10 2.52 39.90 -30.36
CA ALA A 10 1.68 39.98 -29.17
C ALA A 10 0.38 39.16 -29.29
N GLU A 11 -0.20 39.07 -30.48
CA GLU A 11 -1.44 38.33 -30.75
C GLU A 11 -1.18 36.82 -30.79
N ALA A 12 -0.06 36.40 -31.38
CA ALA A 12 0.41 35.02 -31.32
C ALA A 12 0.74 34.59 -29.88
N ALA A 13 1.36 35.46 -29.08
CA ALA A 13 1.66 35.17 -27.67
C ALA A 13 0.39 34.99 -26.81
N MET A 14 -0.67 35.76 -27.07
CA MET A 14 -1.96 35.57 -26.40
C MET A 14 -2.62 34.23 -26.77
N GLY A 15 -2.57 33.83 -28.04
CA GLY A 15 -3.08 32.52 -28.48
C GLY A 15 -2.40 31.36 -27.73
N HIS A 16 -1.06 31.40 -27.64
CA HIS A 16 -0.32 30.40 -26.88
C HIS A 16 -0.65 30.40 -25.39
N ALA A 17 -0.85 31.57 -24.77
CA ALA A 17 -1.24 31.64 -23.36
C ALA A 17 -2.61 30.98 -23.09
N VAL A 18 -3.57 31.12 -24.01
CA VAL A 18 -4.88 30.45 -23.94
C VAL A 18 -4.73 28.94 -24.09
N ASP A 19 -3.89 28.47 -25.02
CA ASP A 19 -3.62 27.04 -25.18
C ASP A 19 -2.97 26.43 -23.94
N PHE A 20 -2.00 27.12 -23.33
CA PHE A 20 -1.37 26.68 -22.09
C PHE A 20 -2.36 26.61 -20.92
N ALA A 21 -3.23 27.61 -20.77
CA ALA A 21 -4.26 27.61 -19.74
C ALA A 21 -5.19 26.40 -19.90
N LYS A 22 -5.59 26.10 -21.13
CA LYS A 22 -6.42 24.93 -21.43
C LYS A 22 -5.74 23.61 -21.06
N VAL A 23 -4.48 23.43 -21.46
CA VAL A 23 -3.69 22.22 -21.12
C VAL A 23 -3.56 22.05 -19.60
N LEU A 24 -3.37 23.14 -18.86
CA LEU A 24 -3.27 23.08 -17.40
C LEU A 24 -4.59 22.64 -16.75
N GLU A 25 -5.72 23.15 -17.19
CA GLU A 25 -7.03 22.74 -16.67
C GLU A 25 -7.36 21.28 -17.04
N ASP A 26 -7.10 20.87 -18.28
CA ASP A 26 -7.27 19.47 -18.72
C ASP A 26 -6.40 18.51 -17.87
N THR A 27 -5.18 18.92 -17.54
CA THR A 27 -4.26 18.13 -16.71
C THR A 27 -4.75 18.01 -15.27
N LYS A 28 -5.26 19.10 -14.67
CA LYS A 28 -5.84 19.08 -13.31
C LYS A 28 -7.03 18.12 -13.25
N TRP A 29 -7.94 18.22 -14.22
CA TRP A 29 -9.10 17.34 -14.31
C TRP A 29 -8.69 15.86 -14.44
N ALA A 30 -7.71 15.56 -15.28
CA ALA A 30 -7.21 14.20 -15.44
C ALA A 30 -6.62 13.64 -14.12
N LEU A 31 -5.86 14.45 -13.38
CA LEU A 31 -5.28 14.07 -12.10
C LEU A 31 -6.33 13.82 -11.02
N GLU A 32 -7.34 14.70 -10.93
CA GLU A 32 -8.46 14.54 -9.99
C GLU A 32 -9.22 13.25 -10.28
N LYS A 33 -9.57 13.02 -11.55
CA LYS A 33 -10.23 11.79 -12.00
C LYS A 33 -9.41 10.54 -11.71
N THR A 34 -8.10 10.57 -11.94
CA THR A 34 -7.20 9.46 -11.61
C THR A 34 -7.17 9.19 -10.11
N THR A 35 -7.16 10.24 -9.28
CA THR A 35 -7.18 10.12 -7.82
C THR A 35 -8.46 9.46 -7.33
N ASP A 36 -9.62 9.89 -7.84
CA ASP A 36 -10.90 9.26 -7.52
C ASP A 36 -10.96 7.80 -7.97
N GLN A 37 -10.47 7.51 -9.18
CA GLN A 37 -10.39 6.15 -9.70
C GLN A 37 -9.49 5.27 -8.83
N MET A 38 -8.34 5.79 -8.37
CA MET A 38 -7.42 5.07 -7.49
C MET A 38 -8.07 4.78 -6.13
N ARG A 39 -8.85 5.71 -5.58
CA ARG A 39 -9.59 5.49 -4.33
C ARG A 39 -10.62 4.36 -4.48
N VAL A 40 -11.47 4.44 -5.50
CA VAL A 40 -12.49 3.41 -5.78
C VAL A 40 -11.82 2.05 -6.02
N ASN A 41 -10.74 2.03 -6.78
CA ASN A 41 -10.00 0.80 -7.05
C ASN A 41 -9.39 0.21 -5.78
N SER A 42 -8.72 1.03 -4.96
CA SER A 42 -8.17 0.60 -3.67
C SER A 42 -9.26 -0.04 -2.82
N GLU A 43 -10.39 0.63 -2.63
CA GLU A 43 -11.50 0.12 -1.83
C GLU A 43 -12.11 -1.17 -2.40
N SER A 44 -12.15 -1.32 -3.73
CA SER A 44 -12.73 -2.51 -4.38
C SER A 44 -11.91 -3.79 -4.21
N HIS A 45 -10.59 -3.68 -3.97
CA HIS A 45 -9.70 -4.83 -3.85
C HIS A 45 -9.54 -5.35 -2.42
N TRP A 46 -10.01 -4.63 -1.40
CA TRP A 46 -10.02 -5.12 -0.03
C TRP A 46 -11.34 -5.84 0.24
N SER A 47 -11.39 -7.14 -0.07
CA SER A 47 -12.36 -7.99 0.62
C SER A 47 -12.08 -7.91 2.12
N GLU A 48 -13.13 -7.76 2.93
CA GLU A 48 -12.99 -7.80 4.38
C GLU A 48 -12.22 -9.06 4.78
N ALA A 49 -11.17 -8.90 5.57
CA ALA A 49 -10.36 -10.02 6.00
C ALA A 49 -11.28 -11.04 6.69
N PRO A 50 -11.20 -12.34 6.32
CA PRO A 50 -12.09 -13.31 6.94
C PRO A 50 -11.86 -13.31 8.45
N VAL A 51 -12.94 -13.10 9.20
CA VAL A 51 -12.89 -13.13 10.66
C VAL A 51 -12.87 -14.59 11.10
N TYR A 52 -11.66 -15.13 11.29
CA TYR A 52 -11.50 -16.48 11.83
C TYR A 52 -11.70 -16.45 13.34
N SER A 53 -12.62 -17.28 13.83
CA SER A 53 -12.69 -17.56 15.25
C SER A 53 -11.49 -18.40 15.66
N VAL A 54 -10.88 -18.12 16.82
CA VAL A 54 -9.70 -18.87 17.31
C VAL A 54 -10.00 -20.37 17.44
N GLY A 55 -11.26 -20.74 17.67
CA GLY A 55 -11.71 -22.12 17.81
C GLY A 55 -11.54 -22.98 16.56
N ASP A 56 -11.56 -22.35 15.39
CA ASP A 56 -11.57 -23.02 14.08
C ASP A 56 -10.18 -23.06 13.43
N MET A 57 -9.17 -22.44 14.05
CA MET A 57 -7.86 -22.25 13.45
C MET A 57 -6.84 -23.29 13.92
N TRP A 58 -6.08 -23.83 12.95
CA TRP A 58 -5.09 -24.89 13.17
C TRP A 58 -3.80 -24.54 12.43
N ILE A 59 -2.65 -24.82 13.06
CA ILE A 59 -1.33 -24.76 12.42
C ILE A 59 -0.81 -26.20 12.35
N GLY A 60 -0.84 -26.78 11.15
CA GLY A 60 -0.55 -28.19 10.95
C GLY A 60 -1.48 -29.06 11.81
N SER A 61 -0.91 -29.86 12.71
CA SER A 61 -1.65 -30.73 13.63
C SER A 61 -2.01 -30.08 14.98
N TYR A 62 -1.73 -28.79 15.16
CA TYR A 62 -1.89 -28.10 16.44
C TYR A 62 -3.04 -27.10 16.40
N LYS A 63 -3.92 -27.17 17.41
CA LYS A 63 -5.03 -26.22 17.57
C LYS A 63 -4.51 -24.88 18.12
N VAL A 64 -4.96 -23.78 17.52
CA VAL A 64 -4.69 -22.43 18.04
C VAL A 64 -5.57 -22.15 19.26
N VAL A 65 -4.95 -21.64 20.33
CA VAL A 65 -5.62 -21.30 21.60
C VAL A 65 -5.84 -19.80 21.73
N SER A 66 -4.89 -18.99 21.26
CA SER A 66 -5.02 -17.53 21.25
C SER A 66 -4.18 -16.91 20.14
N LEU A 67 -4.63 -15.74 19.69
CA LEU A 67 -3.93 -14.92 18.71
C LEU A 67 -3.53 -13.58 19.34
N LYS A 68 -2.25 -13.26 19.22
CA LYS A 68 -1.66 -11.96 19.55
C LYS A 68 -1.05 -11.39 18.27
N PRO A 69 -0.92 -10.07 18.12
CA PRO A 69 -0.45 -9.45 16.86
C PRO A 69 0.83 -10.07 16.27
N ASN A 70 1.75 -10.50 17.13
CA ASN A 70 3.04 -11.08 16.72
C ASN A 70 3.27 -12.52 17.22
N VAL A 71 2.32 -13.12 17.93
CA VAL A 71 2.50 -14.41 18.60
C VAL A 71 1.22 -15.24 18.51
N VAL A 72 1.37 -16.54 18.25
CA VAL A 72 0.26 -17.50 18.24
C VAL A 72 0.50 -18.53 19.35
N GLU A 73 -0.50 -18.74 20.20
CA GLU A 73 -0.44 -19.78 21.23
C GLU A 73 -1.08 -21.07 20.70
N LEU A 74 -0.34 -22.17 20.79
CA LEU A 74 -0.76 -23.49 20.28
C LEU A 74 -0.96 -24.48 21.42
N LYS A 75 -1.98 -25.34 21.29
CA LYS A 75 -2.16 -26.48 22.17
C LYS A 75 -1.25 -27.62 21.72
N LEU A 76 -0.14 -27.80 22.41
CA LEU A 76 0.83 -28.85 22.12
C LEU A 76 0.52 -30.12 22.95
N PRO A 77 0.73 -31.32 22.39
CA PRO A 77 0.74 -32.55 23.16
C PRO A 77 1.80 -32.50 24.25
N LYS A 78 1.51 -33.04 25.45
CA LYS A 78 2.50 -33.11 26.56
C LYS A 78 3.77 -33.89 26.19
N THR A 79 3.68 -34.75 25.18
CA THR A 79 4.79 -35.55 24.63
C THR A 79 5.71 -34.74 23.72
N LEU A 80 5.24 -33.60 23.19
CA LEU A 80 6.01 -32.78 22.28
C LEU A 80 7.04 -31.97 23.07
N ARG A 81 8.30 -32.42 23.06
CA ARG A 81 9.44 -31.61 23.51
C ARG A 81 9.88 -30.71 22.36
N ILE A 82 9.39 -29.47 22.33
CA ILE A 82 9.95 -28.45 21.44
C ILE A 82 11.33 -28.10 21.98
N HIS A 83 12.37 -28.46 21.24
CA HIS A 83 13.69 -27.90 21.43
C HIS A 83 13.77 -26.65 20.56
N PRO A 84 13.64 -25.43 21.13
CA PRO A 84 13.78 -24.21 20.34
C PRO A 84 15.20 -24.19 19.76
N VAL A 85 15.30 -24.40 18.45
CA VAL A 85 16.55 -24.19 17.73
C VAL A 85 16.60 -22.71 17.41
N VAL A 86 17.35 -21.97 18.22
CA VAL A 86 17.62 -20.56 17.98
C VAL A 86 19.01 -20.42 17.39
N ASN A 87 19.12 -19.76 16.24
CA ASN A 87 20.42 -19.36 15.71
C ASN A 87 20.93 -18.18 16.53
N VAL A 88 21.84 -18.45 17.46
CA VAL A 88 22.46 -17.41 18.29
C VAL A 88 23.74 -16.94 17.58
N SER A 89 23.69 -15.76 16.96
CA SER A 89 24.85 -15.17 16.30
C SER A 89 25.86 -14.57 17.28
N GLN A 90 25.40 -14.13 18.46
CA GLN A 90 26.24 -13.54 19.50
C GLN A 90 25.72 -13.89 20.89
N VAL A 91 26.60 -14.47 21.73
CA VAL A 91 26.37 -14.66 23.16
C VAL A 91 27.22 -13.62 23.89
N LYS A 92 26.60 -12.78 24.72
CA LYS A 92 27.35 -11.92 25.66
C LYS A 92 27.31 -12.56 27.05
N PRO A 93 28.48 -12.81 27.68
CA PRO A 93 28.51 -13.27 29.06
C PRO A 93 27.80 -12.25 29.97
N TYR A 94 26.93 -12.75 30.83
CA TYR A 94 26.28 -11.92 31.84
C TYR A 94 27.33 -11.44 32.85
N LYS A 95 27.56 -10.13 32.90
CA LYS A 95 28.31 -9.49 33.97
C LYS A 95 27.30 -9.15 35.05
N GLY A 96 27.30 -9.92 36.14
CA GLY A 96 26.41 -9.71 37.28
C GLY A 96 26.62 -8.33 37.95
N PRO A 97 25.80 -8.02 38.98
CA PRO A 97 25.82 -6.72 39.67
C PRO A 97 27.17 -6.41 40.33
#